data_AF-A0A945G4R7-F1
#
_entry.id   AF-A0A945G4R7-F1
#
_cell.length_a   1.000
_cell.length_b   1.000
_cell.length_c   1.000
_cell.angle_alpha   90.00
_cell.angle_beta   90.00
_cell.angle_gamma   90.00
#
_symmetry.space_group_name_H-M   'P 1'
#
loop_
_entity.id
_entity.type
_entity.pdbx_description
1 polymer ?
#
loop_
_entity_poly.entity_id
_entity_poly.type
_entity_poly.pdbx_seq_one_letter_code
_entity_poly.pdbx_strand_id
1 'polypeptide(L)'
;MKTIAAALLFFTAMTTQAKPVAIVIHAGAGRIDRDSFTPEHERLYHATLEQSLRAGHAILKGGGSALDAVEAATVIMEDAPVFNAGKGAVFTAEGKNELDASIMDGRALQAGAVGGVTTVKNPIRAARAVMEKSPHVLFTNRGAEKFAADNGLEMVDPKYFFTERRWKQIQTWLKQQEAKAKPRAAAEPDRHADYFSTVGCVALDAKGNIAASPSTAAVTATAVTTTTNGAA
;
A
#
# COMPACT_ATOMS: atom_id res chain seq x y z
N MET A 1 -32.50 -11.85 -71.67
CA MET A 1 -32.42 -10.87 -70.56
C MET A 1 -32.02 -11.65 -69.30
N LYS A 2 -30.81 -11.41 -68.78
CA LYS A 2 -30.33 -11.97 -67.50
C LYS A 2 -29.90 -10.78 -66.64
N THR A 3 -30.66 -10.49 -65.59
CA THR A 3 -30.34 -9.47 -64.60
C THR A 3 -29.45 -10.10 -63.53
N ILE A 4 -28.22 -9.59 -63.39
CA ILE A 4 -27.30 -9.94 -62.31
C ILE A 4 -27.54 -8.94 -61.18
N ALA A 5 -28.02 -9.42 -60.03
CA ALA A 5 -28.12 -8.63 -58.81
C ALA A 5 -26.78 -8.71 -58.06
N ALA A 6 -26.07 -7.58 -57.96
CA ALA A 6 -24.88 -7.46 -57.13
C ALA A 6 -25.31 -7.09 -55.70
N ALA A 7 -25.08 -7.98 -54.74
CA ALA A 7 -25.26 -7.69 -53.33
C ALA A 7 -23.99 -7.01 -52.78
N LEU A 8 -24.07 -5.72 -52.48
CA LEU A 8 -23.05 -5.02 -51.70
C LEU A 8 -23.19 -5.41 -50.22
N LEU A 9 -22.24 -6.18 -49.69
CA LEU A 9 -22.05 -6.35 -48.25
C LEU A 9 -21.35 -5.11 -47.68
N PHE A 10 -22.10 -4.28 -46.96
CA PHE A 10 -21.53 -3.23 -46.12
C PHE A 10 -20.95 -3.85 -44.85
N PHE A 11 -19.63 -3.91 -44.73
CA PHE A 11 -18.95 -4.13 -43.46
C PHE A 11 -18.94 -2.81 -42.67
N THR A 12 -19.88 -2.64 -41.74
CA THR A 12 -19.78 -1.61 -40.72
C THR A 12 -18.67 -2.00 -39.75
N ALA A 13 -17.53 -1.30 -39.81
CA ALA A 13 -16.52 -1.38 -38.77
C ALA A 13 -17.13 -0.85 -37.46
N MET A 14 -17.53 -1.75 -36.57
CA MET A 14 -17.89 -1.35 -35.20
C MET A 14 -16.63 -0.80 -34.54
N THR A 15 -16.55 0.52 -34.39
CA THR A 15 -15.59 1.14 -33.49
C THR A 15 -15.93 0.70 -32.08
N THR A 16 -15.19 -0.26 -31.53
CA THR A 16 -15.28 -0.61 -30.11
C THR A 16 -14.89 0.62 -29.30
N GLN A 17 -15.87 1.29 -28.70
CA GLN A 17 -15.61 2.37 -27.75
C GLN A 17 -14.77 1.77 -26.61
N ALA A 18 -13.54 2.29 -26.43
CA ALA A 18 -12.68 1.83 -25.35
C ALA A 18 -13.41 2.02 -24.03
N LYS A 19 -13.61 0.94 -23.28
CA LYS A 19 -14.25 1.01 -21.96
C LYS A 19 -13.36 1.84 -21.03
N PRO A 20 -13.94 2.76 -20.24
CA PRO A 20 -13.15 3.64 -19.39
C PRO A 20 -12.40 2.82 -18.34
N VAL A 21 -11.11 3.11 -18.19
CA VAL A 21 -10.28 2.63 -17.07
C VAL A 21 -10.16 3.75 -16.05
N ALA A 22 -9.99 3.40 -14.77
CA ALA A 22 -9.79 4.36 -13.71
C ALA A 22 -8.80 3.85 -12.67
N ILE A 23 -8.06 4.76 -12.06
CA ILE A 23 -7.18 4.48 -10.93
C ILE A 23 -7.22 5.65 -9.95
N VAL A 24 -7.27 5.33 -8.67
CA VAL A 24 -7.26 6.29 -7.57
C VAL A 24 -6.26 5.79 -6.54
N ILE A 25 -5.38 6.69 -6.08
CA ILE A 25 -4.41 6.42 -5.02
C ILE A 25 -4.62 7.39 -3.86
N HIS A 26 -4.24 6.99 -2.65
CA HIS A 26 -4.07 7.88 -1.51
C HIS A 26 -2.72 7.62 -0.82
N ALA A 27 -2.23 8.62 -0.11
CA ALA A 27 -0.98 8.56 0.66
C ALA A 27 -1.12 9.14 2.08
N GLY A 28 -2.33 9.04 2.65
CA GLY A 28 -2.62 9.42 4.02
C GLY A 28 -3.81 10.35 4.14
N ALA A 29 -4.28 10.50 5.37
CA ALA A 29 -5.30 11.47 5.71
C ALA A 29 -4.89 12.24 6.99
N GLY A 30 -5.32 13.50 7.09
CA GLY A 30 -5.08 14.32 8.29
C GLY A 30 -4.71 15.76 7.96
N ARG A 31 -4.52 16.56 9.02
CA ARG A 31 -4.03 17.93 8.89
C ARG A 31 -2.52 17.95 8.59
N ILE A 32 -2.18 18.10 7.32
CA ILE A 32 -0.82 18.36 6.87
C ILE A 32 -0.57 19.85 7.05
N ASP A 33 0.38 20.21 7.91
CA ASP A 33 0.87 21.57 7.96
C ASP A 33 1.80 21.79 6.76
N ARG A 34 1.55 22.82 5.95
CA ARG A 34 2.39 23.09 4.79
C ARG A 34 3.83 23.38 5.22
N ASP A 35 3.99 24.00 6.39
CA ASP A 35 5.29 24.39 6.92
C ASP A 35 6.05 23.19 7.52
N SER A 36 5.41 22.01 7.66
CA SER A 36 6.09 20.79 8.13
C SER A 36 6.88 20.08 7.03
N PHE A 37 6.75 20.49 5.77
CA PHE A 37 7.50 19.92 4.65
C PHE A 37 8.70 20.78 4.30
N THR A 38 9.87 20.14 4.16
CA THR A 38 10.95 20.77 3.40
C THR A 38 10.57 20.79 1.91
N PRO A 39 11.03 21.77 1.11
CA PRO A 39 10.74 21.79 -0.32
C PRO A 39 11.18 20.51 -1.06
N GLU A 40 12.22 19.84 -0.57
CA GLU A 40 12.67 18.56 -1.11
C GLU A 40 11.70 17.42 -0.80
N HIS A 41 11.20 17.35 0.44
CA HIS A 41 10.21 16.35 0.83
C HIS A 41 8.91 16.54 0.04
N GLU A 42 8.41 17.77 -0.10
CA GLU A 42 7.21 18.05 -0.89
C GLU A 42 7.38 17.61 -2.35
N ARG A 43 8.52 17.95 -2.98
CA ARG A 43 8.82 17.48 -4.34
C ARG A 43 8.83 15.96 -4.45
N LEU A 44 9.49 15.26 -3.53
CA LEU A 44 9.55 13.80 -3.53
C LEU A 44 8.16 13.18 -3.31
N TYR A 45 7.35 13.76 -2.43
CA TYR A 45 5.99 13.33 -2.15
C TYR A 45 5.12 13.39 -3.40
N HIS A 46 5.09 14.54 -4.09
CA HIS A 46 4.31 14.71 -5.31
C HIS A 46 4.85 13.89 -6.49
N ALA A 47 6.16 13.82 -6.66
CA ALA A 47 6.78 13.00 -7.71
C ALA A 47 6.45 11.51 -7.52
N THR A 48 6.45 11.02 -6.29
CA THR A 48 6.13 9.62 -5.99
C THR A 48 4.65 9.33 -6.25
N LEU A 49 3.73 10.22 -5.86
CA LEU A 49 2.31 10.08 -6.19
C LEU A 49 2.08 10.03 -7.69
N GLU A 50 2.73 10.92 -8.44
CA GLU A 50 2.63 10.93 -9.90
C GLU A 50 3.19 9.65 -10.51
N GLN A 51 4.35 9.18 -10.03
CA GLN A 51 4.97 7.94 -10.50
C GLN A 51 4.06 6.72 -10.22
N SER A 52 3.51 6.62 -9.00
CA SER A 52 2.59 5.56 -8.59
C SER A 52 1.35 5.54 -9.48
N LEU A 53 0.70 6.69 -9.65
CA LEU A 53 -0.49 6.83 -10.48
C LEU A 53 -0.22 6.46 -11.95
N ARG A 54 0.91 6.94 -12.51
CA ARG A 54 1.29 6.66 -13.90
C ARG A 54 1.61 5.19 -14.11
N ALA A 55 2.27 4.54 -13.17
CA ALA A 55 2.61 3.12 -13.29
C ALA A 55 1.36 2.25 -13.34
N GLY A 56 0.42 2.42 -12.41
CA GLY A 56 -0.85 1.68 -12.43
C GLY A 56 -1.69 2.03 -13.65
N HIS A 57 -1.78 3.31 -14.03
CA HIS A 57 -2.52 3.73 -15.21
C HIS A 57 -1.93 3.16 -16.51
N ALA A 58 -0.60 3.04 -16.63
CA ALA A 58 0.05 2.45 -17.79
C ALA A 58 -0.32 0.98 -17.98
N ILE A 59 -0.42 0.21 -16.88
CA ILE A 59 -0.88 -1.18 -16.90
C ILE A 59 -2.32 -1.26 -17.42
N LEU A 60 -3.22 -0.43 -16.89
CA LEU A 60 -4.62 -0.39 -17.32
C LEU A 60 -4.76 -0.01 -18.79
N LYS A 61 -4.03 1.02 -19.24
CA LYS A 61 -4.02 1.46 -20.64
C LYS A 61 -3.47 0.38 -21.59
N GLY A 62 -2.53 -0.44 -21.11
CA GLY A 62 -1.99 -1.60 -21.81
C GLY A 62 -2.92 -2.81 -21.84
N GLY A 63 -4.11 -2.75 -21.24
CA GLY A 63 -5.04 -3.87 -21.15
C GLY A 63 -4.73 -4.87 -20.03
N GLY A 64 -3.84 -4.52 -19.09
CA GLY A 64 -3.57 -5.28 -17.88
C GLY A 64 -4.74 -5.27 -16.90
N SER A 65 -4.65 -6.11 -15.86
CA SER A 65 -5.73 -6.25 -14.88
C SER A 65 -5.74 -5.12 -13.84
N ALA A 66 -6.91 -4.91 -13.21
CA ALA A 66 -7.01 -4.00 -12.07
C ALA A 66 -6.09 -4.44 -10.93
N LEU A 67 -5.95 -5.75 -10.71
CA LEU A 67 -5.10 -6.33 -9.69
C LEU A 67 -3.62 -5.98 -9.88
N ASP A 68 -3.11 -6.11 -11.11
CA ASP A 68 -1.73 -5.74 -11.43
C ASP A 68 -1.49 -4.23 -11.28
N ALA A 69 -2.48 -3.41 -11.66
CA ALA A 69 -2.39 -1.96 -11.56
C ALA A 69 -2.30 -1.49 -10.11
N VAL A 70 -3.13 -2.04 -9.21
CA VAL A 70 -3.14 -1.64 -7.80
C VAL A 70 -1.90 -2.14 -7.05
N GLU A 71 -1.36 -3.33 -7.39
CA GLU A 71 -0.09 -3.80 -6.84
C GLU A 71 1.06 -2.88 -7.26
N ALA A 72 1.19 -2.58 -8.56
CA ALA A 72 2.28 -1.75 -9.06
C ALA A 72 2.29 -0.34 -8.46
N ALA A 73 1.11 0.28 -8.35
CA ALA A 73 0.97 1.59 -7.73
C ALA A 73 1.37 1.56 -6.24
N THR A 74 0.94 0.54 -5.49
CA THR A 74 1.25 0.42 -4.07
C THR A 74 2.72 0.09 -3.81
N VAL A 75 3.37 -0.75 -4.61
CA VAL A 75 4.81 -1.05 -4.50
C VAL A 75 5.66 0.21 -4.59
N ILE A 76 5.34 1.13 -5.52
CA ILE A 76 6.05 2.41 -5.64
C ILE A 76 5.92 3.25 -4.38
N MET A 77 4.73 3.25 -3.77
CA MET A 77 4.51 3.98 -2.52
C MET A 77 5.21 3.31 -1.33
N GLU A 78 5.24 1.97 -1.27
CA GLU A 78 5.99 1.22 -0.24
C GLU A 78 7.50 1.39 -0.35
N ASP A 79 8.05 1.61 -1.55
CA ASP A 79 9.48 1.84 -1.73
C ASP A 79 9.92 3.29 -1.42
N ALA A 80 8.97 4.18 -1.16
CA ALA A 80 9.23 5.60 -0.98
C ALA A 80 9.25 6.03 0.50
N PRO A 81 10.34 6.63 1.01
CA PRO A 81 10.54 6.94 2.44
C PRO A 81 9.60 8.03 3.01
N VAL A 82 8.76 8.61 2.15
CA VAL A 82 7.89 9.75 2.46
C VAL A 82 6.53 9.31 3.01
N PHE A 83 6.13 8.06 2.77
CA PHE A 83 4.83 7.53 3.20
C PHE A 83 4.97 6.55 4.38
N ASN A 84 3.87 6.29 5.09
CA ASN A 84 3.82 5.32 6.18
C ASN A 84 3.40 3.94 5.66
N ALA A 85 4.24 3.35 4.82
CA ALA A 85 4.12 1.99 4.31
C ALA A 85 5.48 1.54 3.78
N GLY A 86 5.86 0.28 3.99
CA GLY A 86 7.19 -0.20 3.61
C GLY A 86 8.30 0.73 4.12
N LYS A 87 9.16 1.21 3.22
CA LYS A 87 10.21 2.18 3.53
C LYS A 87 9.60 3.49 4.04
N GLY A 88 9.98 3.92 5.25
CA GLY A 88 9.37 5.10 5.87
C GLY A 88 8.17 4.79 6.75
N ALA A 89 7.92 3.51 7.02
CA ALA A 89 7.05 3.05 8.08
C ALA A 89 7.34 3.73 9.43
N VAL A 90 6.28 3.96 10.20
CA VAL A 90 6.37 4.40 11.60
C VAL A 90 6.92 3.30 12.49
N PHE A 91 7.38 3.70 13.68
CA PHE A 91 7.88 2.78 14.69
C PHE A 91 6.79 2.42 15.71
N THR A 92 6.77 1.16 16.12
CA THR A 92 6.04 0.67 17.28
C THR A 92 6.63 1.25 18.58
N ALA A 93 5.94 1.02 19.71
CA ALA A 93 6.44 1.44 21.02
C ALA A 93 7.80 0.82 21.40
N GLU A 94 8.15 -0.34 20.82
CA GLU A 94 9.46 -0.99 21.00
C GLU A 94 10.53 -0.50 20.00
N GLY A 95 10.21 0.48 19.15
CA GLY A 95 11.16 1.00 18.17
C GLY A 95 11.39 0.06 16.97
N LYS A 96 10.40 -0.77 16.61
CA LYS A 96 10.44 -1.64 15.43
C LYS A 96 9.48 -1.14 14.35
N ASN A 97 9.72 -1.51 13.10
CA ASN A 97 8.73 -1.35 12.02
C ASN A 97 7.95 -2.66 11.87
N GLU A 98 6.63 -2.61 12.06
CA GLU A 98 5.70 -3.71 11.79
C GLU A 98 4.75 -3.27 10.69
N LEU A 99 4.62 -4.09 9.65
CA LEU A 99 3.93 -3.74 8.42
C LEU A 99 2.75 -4.66 8.17
N ASP A 100 1.68 -4.08 7.65
CA ASP A 100 0.44 -4.75 7.26
C ASP A 100 0.06 -4.35 5.83
N ALA A 101 -0.45 -5.30 5.06
CA ALA A 101 -1.03 -5.00 3.75
C ALA A 101 -2.10 -6.03 3.39
N SER A 102 -3.04 -5.62 2.54
CA SER A 102 -4.02 -6.52 1.95
C SER A 102 -4.29 -6.16 0.50
N ILE A 103 -4.77 -7.14 -0.26
CA ILE A 103 -5.18 -6.98 -1.65
C ILE A 103 -6.43 -7.81 -1.93
N MET A 104 -7.31 -7.33 -2.81
CA MET A 104 -8.54 -8.03 -3.18
C MET A 104 -8.83 -7.89 -4.68
N ASP A 105 -9.13 -9.02 -5.34
CA ASP A 105 -9.69 -9.09 -6.70
C ASP A 105 -11.22 -9.15 -6.64
N GLY A 106 -11.89 -8.07 -7.06
CA GLY A 106 -13.35 -7.97 -7.05
C GLY A 106 -14.06 -8.88 -8.05
N ARG A 107 -13.36 -9.41 -9.05
CA ARG A 107 -13.94 -10.36 -10.02
C ARG A 107 -14.25 -11.71 -9.39
N ALA A 108 -13.35 -12.21 -8.56
CA ALA A 108 -13.42 -13.54 -7.95
C ALA A 108 -13.65 -13.51 -6.44
N LEU A 109 -13.70 -12.32 -5.84
CA LEU A 109 -13.74 -12.09 -4.40
C LEU A 109 -12.57 -12.72 -3.64
N GLN A 110 -11.48 -13.01 -4.35
CA GLN A 110 -10.25 -13.51 -3.75
C GLN A 110 -9.56 -12.36 -3.03
N ALA A 111 -9.01 -12.66 -1.85
CA ALA A 111 -8.30 -11.71 -1.03
C ALA A 111 -7.07 -12.36 -0.40
N GLY A 112 -6.07 -11.54 -0.12
CA GLY A 112 -4.89 -11.94 0.62
C GLY A 112 -4.37 -10.80 1.48
N ALA A 113 -3.75 -11.15 2.60
CA ALA A 113 -3.28 -10.19 3.58
C ALA A 113 -2.09 -10.74 4.35
N VAL A 114 -1.23 -9.81 4.78
CA VAL A 114 -0.18 -10.05 5.77
C VAL A 114 -0.26 -9.00 6.87
N GLY A 115 0.12 -9.38 8.09
CA GLY A 115 0.22 -8.44 9.19
C GLY A 115 1.40 -8.70 10.12
N GLY A 116 1.94 -7.66 10.72
CA GLY A 116 3.10 -7.73 11.62
C GLY A 116 4.37 -8.26 10.96
N VAL A 117 4.55 -8.06 9.65
CA VAL A 117 5.80 -8.44 8.98
C VAL A 117 6.87 -7.37 9.18
N THR A 118 8.12 -7.80 9.35
CA THR A 118 9.23 -6.93 9.73
C THR A 118 10.41 -6.98 8.76
N THR A 119 10.40 -7.95 7.83
CA THR A 119 11.50 -8.22 6.89
C THR A 119 11.03 -8.36 5.44
N VAL A 120 9.73 -8.37 5.16
CA VAL A 120 9.20 -8.42 3.79
C VAL A 120 9.27 -7.02 3.20
N LYS A 121 10.08 -6.81 2.15
CA LYS A 121 10.31 -5.48 1.56
C LYS A 121 9.03 -4.77 1.13
N ASN A 122 8.17 -5.51 0.43
CA ASN A 122 6.90 -5.02 -0.10
C ASN A 122 5.74 -5.88 0.43
N PRO A 123 5.14 -5.52 1.58
CA PRO A 123 4.01 -6.23 2.17
C PRO A 123 2.87 -6.50 1.18
N ILE A 124 2.59 -5.59 0.24
CA ILE A 124 1.51 -5.81 -0.74
C ILE A 124 1.76 -7.02 -1.66
N ARG A 125 3.02 -7.29 -2.02
CA ARG A 125 3.40 -8.48 -2.82
C ARG A 125 3.21 -9.76 -2.01
N ALA A 126 3.46 -9.72 -0.71
CA ALA A 126 3.19 -10.85 0.17
C ALA A 126 1.70 -11.08 0.34
N ALA A 127 0.89 -10.02 0.50
CA ALA A 127 -0.57 -10.13 0.49
C ALA A 127 -1.08 -10.77 -0.81
N ARG A 128 -0.55 -10.36 -1.98
CA ARG A 128 -0.89 -10.98 -3.28
C ARG A 128 -0.47 -12.45 -3.33
N ALA A 129 0.73 -12.78 -2.85
CA ALA A 129 1.18 -14.17 -2.78
C ALA A 129 0.28 -15.03 -1.89
N VAL A 130 -0.21 -14.52 -0.76
CA VAL A 130 -1.18 -15.23 0.10
C VAL A 130 -2.44 -15.56 -0.69
N MET A 131 -2.97 -14.58 -1.44
CA MET A 131 -4.17 -14.75 -2.27
C MET A 131 -4.00 -15.78 -3.39
N GLU A 132 -2.85 -15.76 -4.09
CA GLU A 132 -2.64 -16.55 -5.30
C GLU A 132 -1.98 -17.93 -5.04
N LYS A 133 -1.21 -18.07 -3.96
CA LYS A 133 -0.34 -19.23 -3.70
C LYS A 133 -0.66 -19.96 -2.40
N SER A 134 -1.81 -19.68 -1.79
CA SER A 134 -2.28 -20.38 -0.60
C SER A 134 -3.81 -20.54 -0.61
N PRO A 135 -4.37 -21.48 0.16
CA PRO A 135 -5.81 -21.56 0.38
C PRO A 135 -6.32 -20.59 1.47
N HIS A 136 -5.46 -19.73 2.02
CA HIS A 136 -5.74 -18.85 3.15
C HIS A 136 -5.84 -17.39 2.70
N VAL A 137 -6.50 -16.56 3.52
CA VAL A 137 -6.66 -15.12 3.26
C VAL A 137 -5.66 -14.28 4.05
N LEU A 138 -5.18 -14.73 5.21
CA LEU A 138 -4.34 -13.92 6.10
C LEU A 138 -3.24 -14.78 6.73
N PHE A 139 -2.01 -14.28 6.65
CA PHE A 139 -0.91 -14.73 7.52
C PHE A 139 -0.38 -13.58 8.35
N THR A 140 0.21 -13.89 9.50
CA THR A 140 0.78 -12.87 10.39
C THR A 140 2.17 -13.24 10.88
N ASN A 141 2.92 -12.21 11.28
CA ASN A 141 4.21 -12.31 11.95
C ASN A 141 5.19 -13.25 11.20
N ARG A 142 5.93 -14.08 11.95
CA ARG A 142 6.90 -15.05 11.41
C ARG A 142 6.31 -16.03 10.40
N GLY A 143 5.02 -16.37 10.52
CA GLY A 143 4.32 -17.24 9.57
C GLY A 143 4.22 -16.59 8.19
N ALA A 144 3.85 -15.31 8.16
CA ALA A 144 3.81 -14.53 6.92
C ALA A 144 5.20 -14.35 6.31
N GLU A 145 6.23 -14.05 7.11
CA GLU A 145 7.61 -13.88 6.61
C GLU A 145 8.18 -15.18 6.05
N LYS A 146 7.95 -16.31 6.73
CA LYS A 146 8.35 -17.62 6.22
C LYS A 146 7.66 -17.93 4.89
N PHE A 147 6.34 -17.71 4.81
CA PHE A 147 5.59 -17.91 3.59
C PHE A 147 6.11 -17.01 2.45
N ALA A 148 6.40 -15.74 2.73
CA ALA A 148 6.96 -14.82 1.75
C ALA A 148 8.32 -15.29 1.21
N ALA A 149 9.22 -15.71 2.10
CA ALA A 149 10.54 -16.23 1.73
C ALA A 149 10.44 -17.54 0.92
N ASP A 150 9.59 -18.48 1.33
CA ASP A 150 9.36 -19.74 0.62
C ASP A 150 8.79 -19.50 -0.80
N ASN A 151 8.09 -18.39 -1.00
CA ASN A 151 7.54 -17.97 -2.30
C ASN A 151 8.47 -17.04 -3.10
N GLY A 152 9.72 -16.86 -2.68
CA GLY A 152 10.77 -16.12 -3.38
C GLY A 152 10.60 -14.60 -3.35
N LEU A 153 9.88 -14.06 -2.37
CA LEU A 153 9.75 -12.61 -2.21
C LEU A 153 11.03 -12.01 -1.59
N GLU A 154 11.30 -10.74 -1.91
CA GLU A 154 12.49 -10.05 -1.43
C GLU A 154 12.39 -9.77 0.08
N MET A 155 13.32 -10.38 0.82
CA MET A 155 13.48 -10.17 2.26
C MET A 155 14.62 -9.18 2.49
N VAL A 156 14.42 -8.22 3.38
CA VAL A 156 15.37 -7.14 3.68
C VAL A 156 15.71 -7.09 5.17
N ASP A 157 16.89 -6.55 5.49
CA ASP A 157 17.22 -6.17 6.86
C ASP A 157 16.23 -5.08 7.33
N PRO A 158 15.70 -5.14 8.57
CA PRO A 158 14.76 -4.16 9.09
C PRO A 158 15.23 -2.69 8.96
N LYS A 159 16.55 -2.45 8.90
CA LYS A 159 17.12 -1.11 8.62
C LYS A 159 16.65 -0.49 7.30
N TYR A 160 16.16 -1.29 6.35
CA TYR A 160 15.56 -0.79 5.12
C TYR A 160 14.38 0.14 5.38
N PHE A 161 13.56 -0.18 6.38
CA PHE A 161 12.33 0.56 6.71
C PHE A 161 12.61 1.86 7.49
N PHE A 162 13.79 1.95 8.11
CA PHE A 162 14.20 3.07 8.94
C PHE A 162 14.28 4.38 8.15
N THR A 163 13.75 5.45 8.72
CA THR A 163 14.09 6.82 8.32
C THR A 163 14.30 7.68 9.56
N GLU A 164 15.25 8.61 9.47
CA GLU A 164 15.55 9.51 10.60
C GLU A 164 14.34 10.36 10.99
N ARG A 165 13.51 10.76 10.01
CA ARG A 165 12.25 11.48 10.25
C ARG A 165 11.31 10.70 11.16
N ARG A 166 11.02 9.43 10.82
CA ARG A 166 10.13 8.58 11.61
C ARG A 166 10.73 8.23 12.98
N TRP A 167 12.05 8.09 13.05
CA TRP A 167 12.74 7.86 14.32
C TRP A 167 12.60 9.06 15.27
N LYS A 168 12.81 10.28 14.78
CA LYS A 168 12.59 11.51 15.57
C LYS A 168 11.15 11.64 16.06
N GLN A 169 10.17 11.20 15.26
CA GLN A 169 8.76 11.20 15.65
C GLN A 169 8.50 10.30 16.87
N ILE A 170 8.93 9.03 16.86
CA ILE A 170 8.73 8.14 18.01
C ILE A 170 9.51 8.63 19.25
N GLN A 171 10.72 9.17 19.07
CA GLN A 171 11.49 9.75 20.19
C GLN A 171 10.79 10.95 20.82
N THR A 172 10.15 11.79 20.01
CA THR A 172 9.36 12.93 20.50
C THR A 172 8.12 12.45 21.25
N TRP A 173 7.42 11.47 20.70
CA TRP A 173 6.26 10.84 21.33
C TRP A 173 6.62 10.22 22.69
N LEU A 174 7.70 9.44 22.77
CA LEU A 174 8.16 8.82 24.03
C LEU A 174 8.47 9.87 25.11
N LYS A 175 9.18 10.96 24.75
CA LYS A 175 9.45 12.07 25.67
C LYS A 175 8.18 12.75 26.17
N GLN A 176 7.18 12.93 25.30
CA GLN A 176 5.89 13.50 25.69
C GLN A 176 5.14 12.59 26.66
N GLN A 177 5.21 11.27 26.46
CA GLN A 177 4.59 10.29 27.36
C GLN A 177 5.26 10.27 28.74
N GLU A 178 6.60 10.31 28.79
CA GLU A 178 7.36 10.46 30.04
C GLU A 178 7.02 11.76 30.79
N ALA A 179 6.81 12.86 30.05
CA ALA A 179 6.40 14.14 30.63
C ALA A 179 4.97 14.11 31.17
N LYS A 180 4.03 13.42 30.49
CA LYS A 180 2.63 13.25 30.92
C LYS A 180 2.49 12.30 32.13
N ALA A 181 3.45 11.40 32.34
CA ALA A 181 3.52 10.57 33.55
C ALA A 181 3.87 11.40 34.82
N LYS A 182 4.23 12.69 34.68
CA LYS A 182 4.39 13.64 35.77
C LYS A 182 3.12 14.51 35.89
N PRO A 183 2.64 14.86 37.09
CA PRO A 183 1.35 15.54 37.26
C PRO A 183 1.44 17.00 36.81
N ARG A 184 1.11 17.29 35.54
CA ARG A 184 0.65 18.62 35.12
C ARG A 184 -0.22 18.57 33.85
N ALA A 185 -1.20 19.46 33.86
CA ALA A 185 -2.24 19.81 32.89
C ALA A 185 -2.21 19.14 31.50
N ALA A 186 -3.37 18.57 31.14
CA ALA A 186 -3.69 17.98 29.86
C ALA A 186 -3.38 18.93 28.69
N ALA A 187 -2.30 18.65 27.97
CA ALA A 187 -2.13 19.08 26.60
C ALA A 187 -2.80 18.03 25.69
N GLU A 188 -3.69 18.51 24.81
CA GLU A 188 -4.32 17.72 23.75
C GLU A 188 -3.24 16.88 23.02
N PRO A 189 -3.51 15.59 22.73
CA PRO A 189 -2.57 14.79 21.96
C PRO A 189 -2.41 15.44 20.58
N ASP A 190 -1.17 15.78 20.26
CA ASP A 190 -0.81 16.36 18.98
C ASP A 190 -1.05 15.33 17.86
N ARG A 191 -2.19 15.45 17.18
CA ARG A 191 -2.64 14.57 16.09
C ARG A 191 -2.14 15.12 14.75
N HIS A 192 -0.82 15.24 14.58
CA HIS A 192 -0.23 15.60 13.29
C HIS A 192 -0.57 14.55 12.20
N ALA A 193 -0.85 14.98 10.96
CA ALA A 193 -1.13 14.06 9.84
C ALA A 193 -0.05 13.02 9.58
N ASP A 194 1.19 13.32 9.99
CA ASP A 194 2.32 12.41 9.86
C ASP A 194 2.11 11.09 10.61
N TYR A 195 1.21 11.01 11.58
CA TYR A 195 0.86 9.79 12.30
C TYR A 195 -0.04 8.84 11.49
N PHE A 196 -0.69 9.32 10.41
CA PHE A 196 -1.77 8.60 9.70
C PHE A 196 -1.53 8.45 8.19
N SER A 197 -0.27 8.51 7.74
CA SER A 197 0.10 8.57 6.31
C SER A 197 0.08 7.22 5.57
N THR A 198 -1.00 6.44 5.69
CA THR A 198 -1.14 5.12 5.05
C THR A 198 -1.33 5.25 3.53
N VAL A 199 -1.00 4.19 2.78
CA VAL A 199 -1.11 4.21 1.32
C VAL A 199 -2.15 3.21 0.83
N GLY A 200 -2.72 3.47 -0.33
CA GLY A 200 -3.67 2.56 -0.93
C GLY A 200 -4.03 2.93 -2.35
N CYS A 201 -4.48 1.95 -3.11
CA CYS A 201 -4.89 2.11 -4.49
C CYS A 201 -6.21 1.35 -4.76
N VAL A 202 -7.04 1.92 -5.62
CA VAL A 202 -8.22 1.26 -6.22
C VAL A 202 -8.17 1.45 -7.73
N ALA A 203 -8.48 0.42 -8.50
CA ALA A 203 -8.49 0.49 -9.95
C ALA A 203 -9.71 -0.20 -10.57
N LEU A 204 -10.09 0.27 -11.76
CA LEU A 204 -11.08 -0.31 -12.67
C LEU A 204 -10.39 -0.61 -14.01
N ASP A 205 -10.41 -1.87 -14.44
CA ASP A 205 -9.83 -2.29 -15.71
C ASP A 205 -10.82 -2.22 -16.89
N ALA A 206 -10.29 -2.39 -18.11
CA ALA A 206 -11.09 -2.31 -19.34
C ALA A 206 -12.12 -3.45 -19.47
N LYS A 207 -12.05 -4.49 -18.63
CA LYS A 207 -13.04 -5.58 -18.57
C LYS A 207 -14.16 -5.27 -17.57
N GLY A 208 -14.01 -4.22 -16.76
CA GLY A 208 -14.95 -3.83 -15.72
C GLY A 208 -14.66 -4.46 -14.35
N ASN A 209 -13.47 -5.05 -14.15
CA ASN A 209 -13.09 -5.59 -12.85
C ASN A 209 -12.51 -4.49 -11.95
N ILE A 210 -12.76 -4.61 -10.65
CA ILE A 210 -12.25 -3.69 -9.63
C ILE A 210 -11.28 -4.44 -8.72
N ALA A 211 -10.20 -3.78 -8.31
CA ALA A 211 -9.28 -4.28 -7.27
C ALA A 211 -8.90 -3.16 -6.30
N ALA A 212 -8.48 -3.53 -5.10
CA ALA A 212 -8.01 -2.61 -4.05
C ALA A 212 -6.78 -3.15 -3.31
N SER A 213 -5.88 -2.27 -2.86
CA SER A 213 -4.58 -2.63 -2.24
C SER A 213 -4.09 -1.68 -1.12
N PRO A 214 -4.73 -1.64 0.07
CA PRO A 214 -4.21 -0.84 1.19
C PRO A 214 -2.90 -1.42 1.77
N SER A 215 -1.99 -0.56 2.21
CA SER A 215 -0.73 -0.91 2.90
C SER A 215 -0.36 0.13 3.97
N THR A 216 0.13 -0.33 5.11
CA THR A 216 0.34 0.51 6.31
C THR A 216 1.36 -0.09 7.29
N ALA A 217 1.89 0.74 8.19
CA ALA A 217 2.60 0.29 9.40
C ALA A 217 1.84 0.65 10.69
N ALA A 218 0.50 0.66 10.61
CA ALA A 218 -0.40 1.21 11.63
C ALA A 218 -0.05 2.69 11.97
N VAL A 219 -0.29 3.11 13.22
CA VAL A 219 0.04 4.46 13.72
C VAL A 219 1.30 4.42 14.58
N THR A 220 2.01 5.55 14.70
CA THR A 220 3.22 5.63 15.54
C THR A 220 2.91 5.19 16.97
N ALA A 221 3.84 4.42 17.55
CA ALA A 221 3.75 3.87 18.90
C ALA A 221 2.63 2.85 19.12
N THR A 222 2.13 2.22 18.05
CA THR A 222 1.31 1.00 18.16
C THR A 222 2.04 -0.04 19.01
N ALA A 223 1.30 -0.77 19.85
CA ALA A 223 1.83 -1.89 20.61
C ALA A 223 2.38 -2.95 19.65
N VAL A 224 3.52 -3.55 19.99
CA VAL A 224 4.08 -4.65 19.21
C VAL A 224 3.13 -5.84 19.25
N THR A 225 2.93 -6.47 18.10
CA THR A 225 2.20 -7.74 18.01
C THR A 225 3.06 -8.81 18.67
N THR A 226 2.96 -8.92 19.99
CA THR A 226 3.71 -9.93 20.73
C THR A 226 3.22 -11.31 20.32
N THR A 227 4.12 -12.11 19.77
CA THR A 227 3.96 -13.56 19.86
C THR A 227 4.20 -13.89 21.33
N THR A 228 3.14 -14.15 22.08
CA THR A 228 3.31 -14.80 23.37
C THR A 228 3.98 -16.14 23.10
N ASN A 229 5.31 -16.20 23.28
CA ASN A 229 5.98 -17.44 23.65
C ASN A 229 5.51 -17.76 25.08
N GLY A 230 4.29 -18.28 25.18
CA GLY A 230 3.69 -18.80 26.39
C GLY A 230 3.25 -20.23 26.11
N ALA A 231 4.14 -21.15 26.48
CA ALA A 231 3.99 -22.56 26.87
C ALA A 231 2.88 -23.44 26.24
N ALA A 232 3.31 -24.68 25.98
CA ALA A 232 2.55 -25.92 25.76
C ALA A 232 1.08 -25.95 26.23
#